data_AF-A0A1M6EW37-F1
#
_entry.id   AF-A0A1M6EW37-F1
#
_cell.length_a   1.000
_cell.length_b   1.000
_cell.length_c   1.000
_cell.angle_alpha   90.00
_cell.angle_beta   90.00
_cell.angle_gamma   90.00
#
_symmetry.space_group_name_H-M   'P 1'
#
loop_
_entity.id
_entity.type
_entity.pdbx_description
1 polymer ?
#
loop_
_entity_poly.entity_id
_entity_poly.type
_entity_poly.pdbx_seq_one_letter_code
_entity_poly.pdbx_strand_id
1 'polypeptide(L)'
;MFSLERWEEIFDTIRKNKLRTFLTGVSVASGIFILVILLGVSTGMQNGVQNQFQRDAANRISVWTGATSIEYKGLNPGRYIQLKNEDYDLADRKFQDQLEYKSGLYRIWGGLVNYKKESGSYRVEGVLPDYQFLESATLTDGRFINYSDNKRYGKVAVIGQKVYNDLFKNETSSVGKNIEIKGILFKVVGVYSDPGGEREESRVFIPLSTSQKVFGAGQDLGGLAFTLPQEDNFEEAVKTSQAFTEKLEKQLKEAHTVAPNDQSAINVSNSLENMKTVYDMMRNIRLFFWFVGIATIFAGVVGVSNIMLIIVKERTKEIGIRKALGAQPLSVIGMILHESVFVTTLAGFFGLLSGMLLLEFVGPLVETDFISNPTVNFQVAISTVFILIIAGAIAGFFPAWRASRIKPIVALRDE
;
A
#
# COMPACT_ATOMS: atom_id res chain seq x y z
N MET A 1 14.26 8.74 44.94
CA MET A 1 14.37 8.22 43.54
C MET A 1 15.30 9.06 42.67
N PHE A 2 15.54 10.35 42.98
CA PHE A 2 16.49 11.21 42.25
C PHE A 2 17.58 11.76 43.19
N SER A 3 18.59 10.97 43.53
CA SER A 3 19.80 11.51 44.15
C SER A 3 20.78 11.92 43.05
N LEU A 4 21.29 13.15 43.10
CA LEU A 4 22.33 13.65 42.19
C LEU A 4 23.54 12.69 42.14
N GLU A 5 23.88 12.12 43.30
CA GLU A 5 24.93 11.11 43.46
C GLU A 5 24.74 9.89 42.56
N ARG A 6 23.50 9.40 42.37
CA ARG A 6 23.23 8.25 41.47
C ARG A 6 23.51 8.59 40.01
N TRP A 7 23.25 9.84 39.60
CA TRP A 7 23.51 10.29 38.24
C TRP A 7 24.99 10.50 38.00
N GLU A 8 25.70 11.15 38.92
CA GLU A 8 27.17 11.30 38.86
C GLU A 8 27.87 9.94 38.76
N GLU A 9 27.41 8.95 39.52
CA GLU A 9 27.97 7.60 39.52
C GLU A 9 27.76 6.86 38.18
N ILE A 10 26.60 7.03 37.54
CA ILE A 10 26.33 6.49 36.20
C ILE A 10 27.28 7.14 35.18
N PHE A 11 27.42 8.47 35.21
CA PHE A 11 28.29 9.19 34.28
C PHE A 11 29.77 8.83 34.46
N ASP A 12 30.25 8.70 35.69
CA ASP A 12 31.63 8.29 35.97
C ASP A 12 31.91 6.86 35.51
N THR A 13 30.96 5.96 35.68
CA THR A 13 31.08 4.56 35.22
C THR A 13 31.16 4.50 33.69
N ILE A 14 30.30 5.26 32.99
CA ILE A 14 30.34 5.38 31.53
C ILE A 14 31.65 6.01 31.05
N ARG A 15 32.16 7.03 31.76
CA ARG A 15 33.38 7.77 31.38
C ARG A 15 34.66 6.94 31.53
N LYS A 16 34.68 5.97 32.44
CA LYS A 16 35.82 5.03 32.60
C LYS A 16 35.91 4.01 31.46
N ASN A 17 34.77 3.58 30.89
CA ASN A 17 34.71 2.50 29.88
C ASN A 17 34.11 2.97 28.54
N LYS A 18 34.58 4.10 28.01
CA LYS A 18 34.00 4.79 26.82
C LYS A 18 33.82 3.90 25.59
N LEU A 19 34.86 3.16 25.19
CA LEU A 19 34.83 2.32 23.99
C LEU A 19 33.78 1.20 24.11
N ARG A 20 33.69 0.59 25.29
CA ARG A 20 32.77 -0.51 25.56
C ARG A 20 31.33 -0.02 25.55
N THR A 21 31.04 1.06 26.28
CA THR A 21 29.70 1.66 26.30
C THR A 21 29.28 2.12 24.92
N PHE A 22 30.20 2.69 24.13
CA PHE A 22 29.95 3.07 22.75
C PHE A 22 29.59 1.87 21.86
N LEU A 23 30.42 0.81 21.83
CA LEU A 23 30.16 -0.39 21.02
C LEU A 23 28.83 -1.08 21.39
N THR A 24 28.49 -1.09 22.69
CA THR A 24 27.19 -1.60 23.17
C THR A 24 26.04 -0.75 22.66
N GLY A 25 26.17 0.56 22.80
CA GLY A 25 25.18 1.53 22.37
C GLY A 25 24.95 1.44 20.87
N VAL A 26 26.00 1.28 20.06
CA VAL A 26 25.89 1.12 18.61
C VAL A 26 25.05 -0.11 18.24
N SER A 27 25.22 -1.25 18.92
CA SER A 27 24.41 -2.44 18.62
C SER A 27 22.91 -2.21 18.89
N VAL A 28 22.56 -1.64 20.04
CA VAL A 28 21.17 -1.32 20.38
C VAL A 28 20.61 -0.23 19.44
N ALA A 29 21.38 0.82 19.19
CA ALA A 29 21.02 1.90 18.30
C ALA A 29 20.78 1.40 16.87
N SER A 30 21.61 0.50 16.36
CA SER A 30 21.45 -0.10 15.03
C SER A 30 20.17 -0.92 14.91
N GLY A 31 19.77 -1.64 15.96
CA GLY A 31 18.53 -2.42 15.95
C GLY A 31 17.29 -1.53 15.86
N ILE A 32 17.27 -0.44 16.63
CA ILE A 32 16.19 0.56 16.56
C ILE A 32 16.21 1.30 15.23
N PHE A 33 17.38 1.71 14.77
CA PHE A 33 17.56 2.38 13.49
C PHE A 33 16.98 1.55 12.33
N ILE A 34 17.31 0.26 12.26
CA ILE A 34 16.78 -0.66 11.23
C ILE A 34 15.26 -0.78 11.36
N LEU A 35 14.73 -1.00 12.57
CA LEU A 35 13.28 -1.11 12.79
C LEU A 35 12.53 0.16 12.33
N VAL A 36 13.07 1.34 12.66
CA VAL A 36 12.47 2.64 12.32
C VAL A 36 12.44 2.84 10.81
N ILE A 37 13.52 2.52 10.11
CA ILE A 37 13.58 2.60 8.65
C ILE A 37 12.58 1.65 8.00
N LEU A 38 12.58 0.37 8.42
CA LEU A 38 11.68 -0.64 7.86
C LEU A 38 10.20 -0.25 8.03
N LEU A 39 9.82 0.25 9.21
CA LEU A 39 8.46 0.71 9.47
C LEU A 39 8.11 2.01 8.72
N GLY A 40 9.07 2.93 8.59
CA GLY A 40 8.91 4.16 7.82
C GLY A 40 8.67 3.88 6.35
N VAL A 41 9.47 2.98 5.75
CA VAL A 41 9.29 2.52 4.36
C VAL A 41 7.95 1.81 4.18
N SER A 42 7.58 0.90 5.09
CA SER A 42 6.27 0.22 5.03
C SER A 42 5.10 1.19 5.09
N THR A 43 5.19 2.25 5.90
CA THR A 43 4.17 3.30 5.97
C THR A 43 4.15 4.14 4.69
N GLY A 44 5.32 4.49 4.15
CA GLY A 44 5.43 5.19 2.87
C GLY A 44 4.83 4.38 1.71
N MET A 45 5.04 3.07 1.69
CA MET A 45 4.40 2.17 0.73
C MET A 45 2.89 2.18 0.86
N GLN A 46 2.37 2.08 2.09
CA GLN A 46 0.94 2.13 2.34
C GLN A 46 0.32 3.46 1.87
N ASN A 47 0.99 4.58 2.13
CA ASN A 47 0.56 5.90 1.69
C ASN A 47 0.60 6.05 0.16
N GLY A 48 1.65 5.57 -0.50
CA GLY A 48 1.77 5.62 -1.96
C GLY A 48 0.68 4.80 -2.64
N VAL A 49 0.48 3.57 -2.17
CA VAL A 49 -0.63 2.71 -2.59
C VAL A 49 -1.98 3.39 -2.36
N GLN A 50 -2.23 3.98 -1.18
CA GLN A 50 -3.46 4.69 -0.89
C GLN A 50 -3.68 5.89 -1.82
N ASN A 51 -2.64 6.68 -2.10
CA ASN A 51 -2.71 7.83 -3.00
C ASN A 51 -3.01 7.40 -4.43
N GLN A 52 -2.40 6.31 -4.90
CA GLN A 52 -2.68 5.75 -6.22
C GLN A 52 -4.13 5.26 -6.32
N PHE A 53 -4.64 4.62 -5.26
CA PHE A 53 -6.03 4.17 -5.23
C PHE A 53 -7.07 5.28 -5.05
N GLN A 54 -6.74 6.40 -4.41
CA GLN A 54 -7.63 7.57 -4.37
C GLN A 54 -7.74 8.27 -5.73
N ARG A 55 -6.72 8.11 -6.59
CA ARG A 55 -6.70 8.61 -7.96
C ARG A 55 -7.53 7.72 -8.89
N ASP A 56 -7.43 6.41 -8.74
CA ASP A 56 -8.29 5.45 -9.46
C ASP A 56 -9.72 5.44 -8.87
N ALA A 57 -10.74 5.18 -9.69
CA ALA A 57 -12.13 5.10 -9.22
C ALA A 57 -12.29 3.97 -8.16
N ALA A 58 -12.29 4.34 -6.88
CA ALA A 58 -12.14 3.43 -5.74
C ALA A 58 -13.16 2.28 -5.69
N ASN A 59 -14.34 2.45 -6.30
CA ASN A 59 -15.47 1.50 -6.25
C ASN A 59 -15.79 0.86 -7.61
N ARG A 60 -14.81 0.68 -8.48
CA ARG A 60 -15.02 0.10 -9.80
C ARG A 60 -15.07 -1.43 -9.78
N ILE A 61 -16.10 -1.98 -10.42
CA ILE A 61 -16.27 -3.40 -10.67
C ILE A 61 -16.20 -3.63 -12.18
N SER A 62 -15.28 -4.47 -12.61
CA SER A 62 -15.05 -4.78 -14.02
C SER A 62 -15.30 -6.25 -14.30
N VAL A 63 -15.95 -6.53 -15.42
CA VAL A 63 -16.22 -7.88 -15.90
C VAL A 63 -15.51 -8.10 -17.22
N TRP A 64 -14.80 -9.22 -17.33
CA TRP A 64 -14.30 -9.74 -18.60
C TRP A 64 -14.47 -11.25 -18.66
N THR A 65 -14.37 -11.79 -19.87
CA THR A 65 -14.62 -13.20 -20.13
C THR A 65 -13.41 -13.89 -20.74
N GLY A 66 -13.39 -15.20 -20.58
CA GLY A 66 -12.37 -16.12 -21.08
C GLY A 66 -13.00 -17.40 -21.62
N ALA A 67 -12.17 -18.42 -21.77
CA ALA A 67 -12.62 -19.75 -22.15
C ALA A 67 -13.03 -20.58 -20.92
N THR A 68 -14.06 -21.41 -21.08
CA THR A 68 -14.45 -22.38 -20.04
C THR A 68 -13.36 -23.40 -19.80
N SER A 69 -13.13 -23.76 -18.54
CA SER A 69 -12.13 -24.74 -18.11
C SER A 69 -12.74 -26.04 -17.59
N ILE A 70 -14.03 -26.04 -17.24
CA ILE A 70 -14.74 -27.18 -16.64
C ILE A 70 -15.93 -27.58 -17.51
N GLU A 71 -16.19 -28.89 -17.61
CA GLU A 71 -17.40 -29.42 -18.22
C GLU A 71 -18.64 -29.08 -17.37
N TYR A 72 -19.72 -28.63 -18.01
CA TYR A 72 -20.95 -28.29 -17.30
C TYR A 72 -22.20 -28.52 -18.13
N LYS A 73 -23.19 -29.22 -17.56
CA LYS A 73 -24.48 -29.52 -18.23
C LYS A 73 -24.32 -30.09 -19.65
N GLY A 74 -23.34 -30.97 -19.85
CA GLY A 74 -23.05 -31.59 -21.15
C GLY A 74 -22.31 -30.69 -22.15
N LEU A 75 -21.80 -29.53 -21.71
CA LEU A 75 -20.95 -28.65 -22.51
C LEU A 75 -19.49 -28.89 -22.17
N ASN A 76 -18.68 -29.07 -23.22
CA ASN A 76 -17.23 -29.26 -23.10
C ASN A 76 -16.49 -27.98 -22.69
N PRO A 77 -15.30 -28.09 -22.06
CA PRO A 77 -14.40 -26.97 -21.85
C PRO A 77 -13.85 -26.41 -23.18
N GLY A 78 -13.29 -25.19 -23.15
CA GLY A 78 -12.70 -24.49 -24.29
C GLY A 78 -13.64 -23.53 -25.02
N ARG A 79 -14.84 -23.29 -24.48
CA ARG A 79 -15.84 -22.42 -25.09
C ARG A 79 -15.59 -20.98 -24.64
N TYR A 80 -15.30 -20.08 -25.58
CA TYR A 80 -15.11 -18.67 -25.26
C TYR A 80 -16.46 -18.01 -24.95
N ILE A 81 -16.57 -17.38 -23.78
CA ILE A 81 -17.77 -16.66 -23.39
C ILE A 81 -17.69 -15.24 -23.95
N GLN A 82 -18.71 -14.84 -24.71
CA GLN A 82 -18.80 -13.51 -25.31
C GLN A 82 -19.96 -12.77 -24.66
N LEU A 83 -19.65 -11.69 -23.95
CA LEU A 83 -20.68 -10.81 -23.38
C LEU A 83 -21.43 -10.08 -24.49
N LYS A 84 -22.71 -9.81 -24.25
CA LYS A 84 -23.59 -9.10 -25.17
C LYS A 84 -24.31 -7.94 -24.49
N ASN A 85 -24.89 -7.05 -25.28
CA ASN A 85 -25.75 -5.97 -24.76
C ASN A 85 -26.87 -6.48 -23.83
N GLU A 86 -27.39 -7.69 -24.07
CA GLU A 86 -28.38 -8.33 -23.19
C GLU A 86 -27.85 -8.59 -21.77
N ASP A 87 -26.57 -8.93 -21.61
CA ASP A 87 -25.94 -9.13 -20.30
C ASP A 87 -25.87 -7.82 -19.51
N TYR A 88 -25.54 -6.72 -20.21
CA TYR A 88 -25.59 -5.37 -19.66
C TYR A 88 -27.02 -5.00 -19.24
N ASP A 89 -28.00 -5.18 -20.12
CA ASP A 89 -29.40 -4.83 -19.85
C ASP A 89 -30.01 -5.66 -18.71
N LEU A 90 -29.57 -6.90 -18.54
CA LEU A 90 -30.02 -7.76 -17.44
C LEU A 90 -29.39 -7.33 -16.11
N ALA A 91 -28.08 -7.05 -16.09
CA ALA A 91 -27.41 -6.50 -14.91
C ALA A 91 -28.01 -5.15 -14.50
N ASP A 92 -28.26 -4.28 -15.47
CA ASP A 92 -28.84 -2.97 -15.22
C ASP A 92 -30.24 -3.08 -14.59
N ARG A 93 -31.14 -3.87 -15.19
CA ARG A 93 -32.51 -4.03 -14.66
C ARG A 93 -32.55 -4.68 -13.29
N LYS A 94 -31.67 -5.63 -12.99
CA LYS A 94 -31.71 -6.39 -11.74
C LYS A 94 -31.04 -5.66 -10.58
N PHE A 95 -30.02 -4.84 -10.87
CA PHE A 95 -29.23 -4.16 -9.86
C PHE A 95 -29.35 -2.63 -9.92
N GLN A 96 -30.40 -2.11 -10.57
CA GLN A 96 -30.61 -0.68 -10.80
C GLN A 96 -30.46 0.16 -9.51
N ASP A 97 -30.98 -0.33 -8.39
CA ASP A 97 -30.96 0.39 -7.09
C ASP A 97 -29.59 0.35 -6.38
N GLN A 98 -28.66 -0.47 -6.86
CA GLN A 98 -27.32 -0.65 -6.29
C GLN A 98 -26.21 -0.02 -7.15
N LEU A 99 -26.53 0.38 -8.39
CA LEU A 99 -25.55 0.86 -9.36
C LEU A 99 -25.58 2.39 -9.44
N GLU A 100 -24.42 3.03 -9.32
CA GLU A 100 -24.29 4.48 -9.53
C GLU A 100 -23.97 4.79 -11.00
N TYR A 101 -22.84 4.30 -11.51
CA TYR A 101 -22.44 4.42 -12.92
C TYR A 101 -22.24 3.06 -13.57
N LYS A 102 -22.55 2.96 -14.87
CA LYS A 102 -22.59 1.69 -15.60
C LYS A 102 -22.22 1.87 -17.07
N SER A 103 -21.45 0.93 -17.61
CA SER A 103 -21.14 0.92 -19.04
C SER A 103 -20.86 -0.49 -19.54
N GLY A 104 -21.49 -0.86 -20.65
CA GLY A 104 -20.92 -1.86 -21.55
C GLY A 104 -19.71 -1.27 -22.28
N LEU A 105 -18.75 -2.12 -22.65
CA LEU A 105 -17.56 -1.66 -23.36
C LEU A 105 -17.17 -2.61 -24.48
N TYR A 106 -16.68 -2.04 -25.59
CA TYR A 106 -16.10 -2.78 -26.70
C TYR A 106 -14.67 -2.30 -26.95
N ARG A 107 -13.69 -3.19 -26.81
CA ARG A 107 -12.27 -2.82 -26.84
C ARG A 107 -11.63 -3.16 -28.16
N ILE A 108 -10.94 -2.18 -28.73
CA ILE A 108 -10.10 -2.34 -29.91
C ILE A 108 -8.66 -2.01 -29.49
N TRP A 109 -7.88 -3.05 -29.29
CA TRP A 109 -6.46 -2.94 -28.98
C TRP A 109 -5.67 -2.54 -30.24
N GLY A 110 -4.69 -1.66 -30.08
CA GLY A 110 -3.80 -1.22 -31.17
C GLY A 110 -4.55 -0.58 -32.34
N GLY A 111 -5.57 0.23 -32.05
CA GLY A 111 -6.28 1.01 -33.06
C GLY A 111 -5.39 2.10 -33.63
N LEU A 112 -5.11 2.03 -34.93
CA LEU A 112 -4.42 3.10 -35.63
C LEU A 112 -5.32 4.34 -35.69
N VAL A 113 -4.83 5.44 -35.09
CA VAL A 113 -5.47 6.75 -35.11
C VAL A 113 -4.57 7.73 -35.84
N ASN A 114 -5.11 8.35 -36.90
CA ASN A 114 -4.38 9.30 -37.72
C ASN A 114 -4.98 10.70 -37.59
N TYR A 115 -4.11 11.69 -37.60
CA TYR A 115 -4.46 13.09 -37.80
C TYR A 115 -3.45 13.73 -38.75
N LYS A 116 -3.89 14.07 -39.97
CA LYS A 116 -3.02 14.62 -41.02
C LYS A 116 -1.81 13.72 -41.32
N LYS A 117 -0.61 14.13 -40.88
CA LYS A 117 0.65 13.41 -41.07
C LYS A 117 1.09 12.62 -39.83
N GLU A 118 0.40 12.80 -38.71
CA GLU A 118 0.69 12.13 -37.46
C GLU A 118 -0.19 10.89 -37.32
N SER A 119 0.39 9.84 -36.74
CA SER A 119 -0.28 8.56 -36.56
C SER A 119 0.23 7.90 -35.29
N GLY A 120 -0.66 7.26 -34.54
CA GLY A 120 -0.32 6.51 -33.35
C GLY A 120 -1.22 5.28 -33.18
N SER A 121 -0.73 4.32 -32.40
CA SER A 121 -1.48 3.11 -32.04
C SER A 121 -2.00 3.26 -30.63
N TYR A 122 -3.32 3.34 -30.50
CA TYR A 122 -3.99 3.62 -29.23
C TYR A 122 -5.06 2.58 -28.91
N ARG A 123 -5.46 2.53 -27.64
CA ARG A 123 -6.61 1.70 -27.23
C ARG A 123 -7.88 2.47 -27.52
N VAL A 124 -8.68 1.97 -28.45
CA VAL A 124 -9.99 2.57 -28.78
C VAL A 124 -11.07 1.79 -28.05
N GLU A 125 -11.90 2.48 -27.27
CA GLU A 125 -12.99 1.85 -26.52
C GLU A 125 -14.34 2.46 -26.92
N GLY A 126 -15.26 1.59 -27.31
CA GLY A 126 -16.67 1.90 -27.41
C GLY A 126 -17.31 1.89 -26.03
N VAL A 127 -17.88 3.01 -25.58
CA VAL A 127 -18.38 3.17 -24.21
C VAL A 127 -19.74 3.86 -24.15
N LEU A 128 -20.43 3.71 -23.03
CA LEU A 128 -21.62 4.50 -22.69
C LEU A 128 -21.22 5.79 -21.94
N PRO A 129 -22.12 6.79 -21.86
CA PRO A 129 -21.81 8.10 -21.26
C PRO A 129 -21.27 8.03 -19.82
N ASP A 130 -21.82 7.14 -18.99
CA ASP A 130 -21.44 7.03 -17.57
C ASP A 130 -20.00 6.53 -17.38
N TYR A 131 -19.35 6.03 -18.45
CA TYR A 131 -17.95 5.62 -18.40
C TYR A 131 -16.98 6.76 -18.06
N GLN A 132 -17.40 8.02 -18.28
CA GLN A 132 -16.64 9.18 -17.81
C GLN A 132 -16.34 9.09 -16.31
N PHE A 133 -17.36 8.76 -15.52
CA PHE A 133 -17.24 8.68 -14.06
C PHE A 133 -16.59 7.37 -13.60
N LEU A 134 -16.76 6.28 -14.37
CA LEU A 134 -16.12 5.00 -14.10
C LEU A 134 -14.58 5.04 -14.20
N GLU A 135 -14.03 5.90 -15.07
CA GLU A 135 -12.58 6.11 -15.21
C GLU A 135 -12.12 7.45 -14.60
N SER A 136 -12.96 8.16 -13.84
CA SER A 136 -12.60 9.49 -13.28
C SER A 136 -12.08 10.49 -14.33
N ALA A 137 -12.56 10.38 -15.57
CA ALA A 137 -12.07 11.16 -16.70
C ALA A 137 -12.45 12.64 -16.56
N THR A 138 -11.46 13.47 -16.25
CA THR A 138 -11.65 14.92 -16.09
C THR A 138 -11.50 15.60 -17.44
N LEU A 139 -12.56 16.24 -17.92
CA LEU A 139 -12.56 16.93 -19.21
C LEU A 139 -11.71 18.20 -19.14
N THR A 140 -10.69 18.29 -19.99
CA THR A 140 -9.84 19.47 -20.14
C THR A 140 -10.36 20.42 -21.21
N ASP A 141 -10.99 19.89 -22.26
CA ASP A 141 -11.65 20.66 -23.32
C ASP A 141 -12.89 19.92 -23.86
N GLY A 142 -13.89 20.68 -24.31
CA GLY A 142 -15.11 20.16 -24.93
C GLY A 142 -16.06 19.40 -23.99
N ARG A 143 -16.57 18.26 -24.45
CA ARG A 143 -17.55 17.42 -23.73
C ARG A 143 -17.26 15.93 -23.87
N PHE A 144 -17.76 15.12 -22.95
CA PHE A 144 -17.78 13.67 -23.11
C PHE A 144 -18.90 13.18 -24.04
N ILE A 145 -18.94 11.88 -24.31
CA ILE A 145 -19.99 11.18 -25.06
C ILE A 145 -21.31 11.27 -24.29
N ASN A 146 -22.42 11.56 -24.99
CA ASN A 146 -23.75 11.61 -24.37
C ASN A 146 -24.70 10.54 -24.94
N TYR A 147 -25.86 10.38 -24.29
CA TYR A 147 -26.88 9.41 -24.68
C TYR A 147 -27.43 9.65 -26.10
N SER A 148 -27.43 10.90 -26.59
CA SER A 148 -27.88 11.22 -27.94
C SER A 148 -26.87 10.75 -29.00
N ASP A 149 -25.57 10.88 -28.73
CA ASP A 149 -24.51 10.36 -29.60
C ASP A 149 -24.65 8.84 -29.74
N ASN A 150 -24.90 8.14 -28.63
CA ASN A 150 -25.10 6.70 -28.64
C ASN A 150 -26.41 6.29 -29.35
N LYS A 151 -27.53 7.01 -29.14
CA LYS A 151 -28.79 6.70 -29.85
C LYS A 151 -28.71 6.95 -31.36
N ARG A 152 -27.90 7.91 -31.80
CA ARG A 152 -27.80 8.32 -33.21
C ARG A 152 -26.61 7.72 -33.95
N TYR A 153 -25.84 6.82 -33.34
CA TYR A 153 -24.60 6.30 -33.91
C TYR A 153 -23.63 7.43 -34.32
N GLY A 154 -23.50 8.43 -33.45
CA GLY A 154 -22.64 9.59 -33.69
C GLY A 154 -21.20 9.16 -33.89
N LYS A 155 -20.57 9.59 -34.99
CA LYS A 155 -19.13 9.42 -35.23
C LYS A 155 -18.35 10.51 -34.52
N VAL A 156 -18.38 10.45 -33.20
CA VAL A 156 -17.67 11.37 -32.31
C VAL A 156 -16.62 10.62 -31.50
N ALA A 157 -15.55 11.31 -31.12
CA ALA A 157 -14.48 10.76 -30.30
C ALA A 157 -14.10 11.71 -29.17
N VAL A 158 -13.73 11.15 -28.03
CA VAL A 158 -13.09 11.86 -26.92
C VAL A 158 -11.71 11.25 -26.76
N ILE A 159 -10.67 12.09 -26.74
CA ILE A 159 -9.28 11.64 -26.74
C ILE A 159 -8.60 11.97 -25.41
N GLY A 160 -7.70 11.10 -24.94
CA GLY A 160 -6.90 11.41 -23.76
C GLY A 160 -5.83 12.47 -24.05
N GLN A 161 -5.33 13.12 -23.00
CA GLN A 161 -4.35 14.19 -23.09
C GLN A 161 -3.06 13.77 -23.82
N LYS A 162 -2.61 12.53 -23.63
CA LYS A 162 -1.47 11.97 -24.37
C LYS A 162 -1.75 11.86 -25.87
N VAL A 163 -2.92 11.34 -26.25
CA VAL A 163 -3.34 11.25 -27.67
C VAL A 163 -3.41 12.63 -28.30
N TYR A 164 -3.91 13.63 -27.55
CA TYR A 164 -3.91 15.02 -27.99
C TYR A 164 -2.49 15.54 -28.25
N ASN A 165 -1.59 15.39 -27.28
CA ASN A 165 -0.21 15.86 -27.40
C ASN A 165 0.54 15.20 -28.57
N ASP A 166 0.36 13.89 -28.76
CA ASP A 166 1.01 13.12 -29.81
C ASP A 166 0.53 13.50 -31.22
N LEU A 167 -0.79 13.62 -31.41
CA LEU A 167 -1.40 13.80 -32.73
C LEU A 167 -1.54 15.28 -33.12
N PHE A 168 -1.85 16.16 -32.18
CA PHE A 168 -2.17 17.57 -32.46
C PHE A 168 -0.98 18.51 -32.25
N LYS A 169 0.09 18.09 -31.53
CA LYS A 169 1.37 18.80 -31.33
C LYS A 169 1.23 20.32 -31.14
N ASN A 170 1.28 21.08 -32.24
CA ASN A 170 1.30 22.54 -32.27
C ASN A 170 -0.09 23.19 -32.43
N GLU A 171 -1.17 22.40 -32.52
CA GLU A 171 -2.51 22.94 -32.65
C GLU A 171 -3.08 23.39 -31.31
N THR A 172 -3.81 24.50 -31.32
CA THR A 172 -4.36 25.13 -30.11
C THR A 172 -5.64 24.48 -29.59
N SER A 173 -6.34 23.68 -30.40
CA SER A 173 -7.50 22.89 -29.99
C SER A 173 -7.72 21.71 -30.92
N SER A 174 -8.16 20.59 -30.39
CA SER A 174 -8.56 19.39 -31.14
C SER A 174 -10.07 19.31 -31.37
N VAL A 175 -10.87 20.02 -30.57
CA VAL A 175 -12.33 19.94 -30.61
C VAL A 175 -12.87 20.45 -31.95
N GLY A 176 -13.79 19.69 -32.53
CA GLY A 176 -14.41 19.96 -33.83
C GLY A 176 -13.65 19.40 -35.03
N LYS A 177 -12.40 18.96 -34.85
CA LYS A 177 -11.56 18.38 -35.91
C LYS A 177 -11.84 16.90 -36.09
N ASN A 178 -11.53 16.37 -37.26
CA ASN A 178 -11.72 14.95 -37.56
C ASN A 178 -10.40 14.19 -37.39
N ILE A 179 -10.47 13.08 -36.64
CA ILE A 179 -9.42 12.05 -36.59
C ILE A 179 -9.91 10.82 -37.35
N GLU A 180 -8.99 10.07 -37.92
CA GLU A 180 -9.29 8.83 -38.59
C GLU A 180 -8.94 7.66 -37.68
N ILE A 181 -9.91 6.82 -37.34
CA ILE A 181 -9.73 5.62 -36.53
C ILE A 181 -9.98 4.42 -37.44
N LYS A 182 -8.93 3.63 -37.71
CA LYS A 182 -9.00 2.45 -38.62
C LYS A 182 -9.71 2.74 -39.96
N GLY A 183 -9.40 3.87 -40.59
CA GLY A 183 -9.96 4.23 -41.90
C GLY A 183 -11.27 5.05 -41.85
N ILE A 184 -11.75 5.41 -40.66
CA ILE A 184 -13.08 6.01 -40.48
C ILE A 184 -12.98 7.32 -39.72
N LEU A 185 -13.61 8.35 -40.26
CA LEU A 185 -13.56 9.70 -39.68
C LEU A 185 -14.49 9.84 -38.48
N PHE A 186 -13.93 10.28 -37.36
CA PHE A 186 -14.62 10.67 -36.13
C PHE A 186 -14.30 12.12 -35.80
N LYS A 187 -15.33 12.89 -35.40
CA LYS A 187 -15.15 14.25 -34.93
C LYS A 187 -14.75 14.25 -33.46
N VAL A 188 -13.64 14.87 -33.12
CA VAL A 188 -13.23 15.06 -31.72
C VAL A 188 -14.19 16.05 -31.05
N VAL A 189 -14.81 15.64 -29.95
CA VAL A 189 -15.76 16.47 -29.19
C VAL A 189 -15.28 16.83 -27.79
N GLY A 190 -14.19 16.21 -27.32
CA GLY A 190 -13.56 16.56 -26.07
C GLY A 190 -12.18 15.93 -25.89
N VAL A 191 -11.45 16.48 -24.92
CA VAL A 191 -10.17 15.97 -24.42
C VAL A 191 -10.32 15.71 -22.92
N TYR A 192 -9.79 14.59 -22.44
CA TYR A 192 -9.79 14.28 -21.01
C TYR A 192 -8.36 14.04 -20.50
N SER A 193 -8.17 14.30 -19.21
CA SER A 193 -6.99 13.90 -18.44
C SER A 193 -7.42 12.91 -17.36
N ASP A 194 -6.51 12.02 -17.01
CA ASP A 194 -6.74 10.91 -16.10
C ASP A 194 -5.62 10.89 -15.05
N PRO A 195 -5.96 10.86 -13.75
CA PRO A 195 -4.96 10.86 -12.69
C PRO A 195 -4.13 9.57 -12.61
N GLY A 196 -4.54 8.50 -13.30
CA GLY A 196 -3.79 7.25 -13.49
C GLY A 196 -2.59 7.38 -14.45
N GLY A 197 -2.40 8.56 -15.06
CA GLY A 197 -1.19 8.93 -15.80
C GLY A 197 -1.21 8.57 -17.28
N GLU A 198 -0.04 8.68 -17.93
CA GLU A 198 0.08 8.64 -19.40
C GLU A 198 -0.54 7.39 -20.06
N ARG A 199 -0.53 6.24 -19.37
CA ARG A 199 -1.11 5.00 -19.88
C ARG A 199 -2.64 5.11 -20.01
N GLU A 200 -3.30 5.73 -19.06
CA GLU A 200 -4.74 5.94 -19.04
C GLU A 200 -5.17 7.03 -20.03
N GLU A 201 -4.29 8.03 -20.23
CA GLU A 201 -4.44 9.07 -21.22
C GLU A 201 -4.15 8.63 -22.67
N SER A 202 -3.68 7.39 -22.88
CA SER A 202 -3.42 6.80 -24.21
C SER A 202 -4.65 6.13 -24.87
N ARG A 203 -5.86 6.43 -24.37
CA ARG A 203 -7.12 5.83 -24.84
C ARG A 203 -7.95 6.83 -25.63
N VAL A 204 -8.80 6.28 -26.50
CA VAL A 204 -9.77 7.05 -27.30
C VAL A 204 -11.15 6.45 -27.08
N PHE A 205 -12.09 7.26 -26.62
CA PHE A 205 -13.47 6.86 -26.38
C PHE A 205 -14.36 7.24 -27.56
N ILE A 206 -15.18 6.29 -27.99
CA ILE A 206 -16.23 6.50 -29.00
C ILE A 206 -17.56 5.90 -28.48
N PRO A 207 -18.73 6.31 -28.99
CA PRO A 207 -19.99 5.72 -28.53
C PRO A 207 -20.03 4.21 -28.81
N LEU A 208 -20.46 3.41 -27.82
CA LEU A 208 -20.53 1.94 -27.90
C LEU A 208 -21.32 1.45 -29.12
N SER A 209 -22.50 2.05 -29.35
CA SER A 209 -23.33 1.74 -30.52
C SER A 209 -22.60 2.01 -31.85
N THR A 210 -21.83 3.10 -31.93
CA THR A 210 -21.05 3.46 -33.10
C THR A 210 -19.91 2.46 -33.30
N SER A 211 -19.17 2.11 -32.25
CA SER A 211 -18.08 1.13 -32.36
C SER A 211 -18.60 -0.24 -32.81
N GLN A 212 -19.72 -0.70 -32.24
CA GLN A 212 -20.32 -1.98 -32.59
C GLN A 212 -20.78 -2.02 -34.06
N LYS A 213 -21.41 -0.94 -34.52
CA LYS A 213 -21.92 -0.84 -35.89
C LYS A 213 -20.81 -0.68 -36.93
N VAL A 214 -19.80 0.13 -36.61
CA VAL A 214 -18.75 0.53 -37.54
C VAL A 214 -17.65 -0.52 -37.66
N PHE A 215 -17.34 -1.23 -36.57
CA PHE A 215 -16.30 -2.26 -36.56
C PHE A 215 -16.85 -3.69 -36.58
N GLY A 216 -18.15 -3.86 -36.84
CA GLY A 216 -18.77 -5.16 -37.08
C GLY A 216 -18.89 -6.06 -35.84
N ALA A 217 -18.94 -5.49 -34.64
CA ALA A 217 -19.06 -6.25 -33.39
C ALA A 217 -20.49 -6.72 -33.09
N GLY A 218 -21.50 -6.32 -33.88
CA GLY A 218 -22.89 -6.72 -33.66
C GLY A 218 -23.42 -6.25 -32.31
N GLN A 219 -23.62 -7.18 -31.38
CA GLN A 219 -24.05 -6.91 -30.00
C GLN A 219 -22.96 -7.24 -28.98
N ASP A 220 -21.76 -7.57 -29.44
CA ASP A 220 -20.69 -8.09 -28.60
C ASP A 220 -20.08 -6.98 -27.74
N LEU A 221 -19.78 -7.35 -26.49
CA LEU A 221 -19.11 -6.52 -25.50
C LEU A 221 -17.77 -7.17 -25.11
N GLY A 222 -16.72 -6.36 -25.09
CA GLY A 222 -15.41 -6.75 -24.55
C GLY A 222 -15.34 -6.70 -23.00
N GLY A 223 -16.42 -6.27 -22.34
CA GLY A 223 -16.53 -6.25 -20.89
C GLY A 223 -17.75 -5.48 -20.40
N LEU A 224 -17.90 -5.45 -19.08
CA LEU A 224 -18.83 -4.57 -18.38
C LEU A 224 -18.07 -3.82 -17.30
N ALA A 225 -18.50 -2.60 -17.00
CA ALA A 225 -17.97 -1.80 -15.91
C ALA A 225 -19.12 -1.18 -15.12
N PHE A 226 -19.01 -1.25 -13.79
CA PHE A 226 -20.01 -0.79 -12.84
C PHE A 226 -19.33 -0.08 -11.66
N THR A 227 -20.07 0.79 -11.01
CA THR A 227 -19.72 1.35 -9.69
C THR A 227 -20.90 1.24 -8.75
N LEU A 228 -20.57 1.10 -7.47
CA LEU A 228 -21.54 1.14 -6.39
C LEU A 228 -21.46 2.50 -5.69
N PRO A 229 -22.59 2.98 -5.12
CA PRO A 229 -22.61 4.15 -4.27
C PRO A 229 -21.52 4.11 -3.20
N GLN A 230 -21.02 5.28 -2.82
CA GLN A 230 -20.06 5.38 -1.73
C GLN A 230 -20.72 5.02 -0.39
N GLU A 231 -20.02 4.18 0.37
CA GLU A 231 -20.35 3.86 1.76
C GLU A 231 -19.38 4.62 2.67
N ASP A 232 -19.87 5.10 3.82
CA ASP A 232 -19.06 5.88 4.77
C ASP A 232 -17.95 5.03 5.44
N ASN A 233 -18.15 3.71 5.53
CA ASN A 233 -17.22 2.78 6.15
C ASN A 233 -16.57 1.87 5.11
N PHE A 234 -15.24 1.85 5.06
CA PHE A 234 -14.46 1.01 4.15
C PHE A 234 -14.77 -0.50 4.29
N GLU A 235 -14.92 -1.03 5.50
CA GLU A 235 -15.22 -2.45 5.68
C GLU A 235 -16.62 -2.82 5.16
N GLU A 236 -17.56 -1.90 5.30
CA GLU A 236 -18.91 -2.04 4.77
C GLU A 236 -18.93 -1.93 3.24
N ALA A 237 -18.20 -0.97 2.68
CA ALA A 237 -17.99 -0.82 1.24
C ALA A 237 -17.46 -2.12 0.61
N VAL A 238 -16.43 -2.72 1.21
CA VAL A 238 -15.85 -3.98 0.73
C VAL A 238 -16.89 -5.10 0.79
N LYS A 239 -17.63 -5.23 1.89
CA LYS A 239 -18.63 -6.29 2.06
C LYS A 239 -19.78 -6.16 1.06
N THR A 240 -20.32 -4.96 0.88
CA THR A 240 -21.38 -4.67 -0.09
C THR A 240 -20.89 -4.97 -1.50
N SER A 241 -19.68 -4.53 -1.83
CA SER A 241 -19.09 -4.72 -3.14
C SER A 241 -18.76 -6.18 -3.46
N GLN A 242 -18.31 -6.95 -2.47
CA GLN A 242 -18.12 -8.40 -2.59
C GLN A 242 -19.46 -9.12 -2.80
N ALA A 243 -20.49 -8.80 -2.00
CA ALA A 243 -21.80 -9.40 -2.14
C ALA A 243 -22.45 -9.11 -3.51
N PHE A 244 -22.25 -7.90 -4.06
CA PHE A 244 -22.67 -7.58 -5.42
C PHE A 244 -21.88 -8.38 -6.45
N THR A 245 -20.55 -8.44 -6.31
CA THR A 245 -19.65 -9.16 -7.22
C THR A 245 -20.03 -10.64 -7.34
N GLU A 246 -20.26 -11.31 -6.22
CA GLU A 246 -20.70 -12.71 -6.17
C GLU A 246 -22.07 -12.91 -6.84
N LYS A 247 -23.02 -11.99 -6.62
CA LYS A 247 -24.35 -12.04 -7.26
C LYS A 247 -24.27 -11.83 -8.77
N LEU A 248 -23.45 -10.88 -9.23
CA LEU A 248 -23.25 -10.57 -10.64
C LEU A 248 -22.57 -11.74 -11.35
N GLU A 249 -21.49 -12.28 -10.77
CA GLU A 249 -20.77 -13.42 -11.33
C GLU A 249 -21.69 -14.64 -11.45
N LYS A 250 -22.44 -14.97 -10.40
CA LYS A 250 -23.39 -16.08 -10.40
C LYS A 250 -24.42 -15.92 -11.52
N GLN A 251 -25.01 -14.74 -11.65
CA GLN A 251 -25.98 -14.46 -12.71
C GLN A 251 -25.39 -14.65 -14.10
N LEU A 252 -24.18 -14.10 -14.35
CA LEU A 252 -23.54 -14.22 -15.65
C LEU A 252 -23.18 -15.68 -15.96
N LYS A 253 -22.71 -16.43 -14.96
CA LYS A 253 -22.44 -17.87 -15.11
C LYS A 253 -23.71 -18.66 -15.44
N GLU A 254 -24.83 -18.34 -14.79
CA GLU A 254 -26.13 -18.96 -15.08
C GLU A 254 -26.61 -18.63 -16.50
N ALA A 255 -26.53 -17.36 -16.91
CA ALA A 255 -26.92 -16.92 -18.25
C ALA A 255 -26.11 -17.58 -19.37
N HIS A 256 -24.81 -17.79 -19.14
CA HIS A 256 -23.89 -18.38 -20.13
C HIS A 256 -23.68 -19.90 -19.99
N THR A 257 -24.41 -20.56 -19.08
CA THR A 257 -24.27 -21.99 -18.77
C THR A 257 -22.83 -22.37 -18.47
N VAL A 258 -22.22 -21.67 -17.53
CA VAL A 258 -20.86 -21.89 -17.02
C VAL A 258 -20.95 -22.58 -15.65
N ALA A 259 -20.02 -23.49 -15.35
CA ALA A 259 -19.97 -24.12 -14.04
C ALA A 259 -19.77 -23.07 -12.93
N PRO A 260 -20.47 -23.18 -11.78
CA PRO A 260 -20.31 -22.25 -10.67
C PRO A 260 -18.85 -22.11 -10.20
N ASN A 261 -18.09 -23.21 -10.23
CA ASN A 261 -16.70 -23.28 -9.77
C ASN A 261 -15.66 -22.96 -10.87
N ASP A 262 -16.07 -22.64 -12.10
CA ASP A 262 -15.13 -22.27 -13.18
C ASP A 262 -14.75 -20.79 -13.02
N GLN A 263 -13.49 -20.53 -12.66
CA GLN A 263 -12.95 -19.18 -12.48
C GLN A 263 -12.36 -18.60 -13.79
N SER A 264 -12.21 -19.41 -14.85
CA SER A 264 -11.55 -18.96 -16.08
C SER A 264 -12.51 -18.28 -17.07
N ALA A 265 -13.77 -18.71 -17.07
CA ALA A 265 -14.76 -18.29 -18.09
C ALA A 265 -15.27 -16.86 -17.91
N ILE A 266 -15.56 -16.44 -16.68
CA ILE A 266 -16.10 -15.12 -16.34
C ILE A 266 -15.35 -14.64 -15.11
N ASN A 267 -14.71 -13.49 -15.23
CA ASN A 267 -13.95 -12.87 -14.17
C ASN A 267 -14.61 -11.54 -13.83
N VAL A 268 -14.97 -11.38 -12.57
CA VAL A 268 -15.45 -10.11 -12.02
C VAL A 268 -14.38 -9.63 -11.05
N SER A 269 -13.77 -8.48 -11.35
CA SER A 269 -12.76 -7.89 -10.49
C SER A 269 -13.28 -6.63 -9.85
N ASN A 270 -13.02 -6.54 -8.55
CA ASN A 270 -13.45 -5.48 -7.69
C ASN A 270 -12.22 -4.72 -7.17
N SER A 271 -12.12 -3.42 -7.47
CA SER A 271 -11.01 -2.59 -7.01
C SER A 271 -10.90 -2.56 -5.48
N LEU A 272 -12.03 -2.59 -4.75
CA LEU A 272 -12.05 -2.58 -3.29
C LEU A 272 -11.49 -3.87 -2.69
N GLU A 273 -11.80 -5.03 -3.27
CA GLU A 273 -11.28 -6.32 -2.82
C GLU A 273 -9.78 -6.44 -3.09
N ASN A 274 -9.34 -6.00 -4.27
CA ASN A 274 -7.91 -5.91 -4.60
C ASN A 274 -7.19 -5.00 -3.60
N MET A 275 -7.79 -3.85 -3.26
CA MET A 275 -7.23 -2.92 -2.28
C MET A 275 -7.16 -3.54 -0.88
N LYS A 276 -8.20 -4.22 -0.43
CA LYS A 276 -8.17 -4.97 0.84
C LYS A 276 -7.04 -5.99 0.86
N THR A 277 -6.84 -6.73 -0.24
CA THR A 277 -5.76 -7.71 -0.37
C THR A 277 -4.38 -7.06 -0.25
N VAL A 278 -4.18 -5.90 -0.88
CA VAL A 278 -2.93 -5.14 -0.77
C VAL A 278 -2.73 -4.62 0.66
N TYR A 279 -3.75 -4.10 1.32
CA TYR A 279 -3.67 -3.69 2.73
C TYR A 279 -3.35 -4.86 3.67
N ASP A 280 -3.99 -6.01 3.47
CA ASP A 280 -3.72 -7.23 4.23
C ASP A 280 -2.26 -7.69 4.03
N MET A 281 -1.74 -7.63 2.80
CA MET A 281 -0.33 -7.92 2.50
C MET A 281 0.63 -6.92 3.19
N MET A 282 0.34 -5.62 3.12
CA MET A 282 1.13 -4.59 3.79
C MET A 282 1.12 -4.75 5.31
N ARG A 283 -0.03 -5.13 5.89
CA ARG A 283 -0.12 -5.47 7.32
C ARG A 283 0.80 -6.64 7.67
N ASN A 284 0.84 -7.68 6.84
CA ASN A 284 1.71 -8.84 7.07
C ASN A 284 3.19 -8.47 6.96
N ILE A 285 3.58 -7.64 5.99
CA ILE A 285 4.95 -7.10 5.87
C ILE A 285 5.33 -6.28 7.11
N ARG A 286 4.42 -5.43 7.60
CA ARG A 286 4.62 -4.65 8.81
C ARG A 286 4.83 -5.54 10.05
N LEU A 287 4.04 -6.60 10.19
CA LEU A 287 4.21 -7.58 11.27
C LEU A 287 5.57 -8.30 11.19
N PHE A 288 5.99 -8.66 9.98
CA PHE A 288 7.30 -9.24 9.75
C PHE A 288 8.44 -8.28 10.15
N PHE A 289 8.34 -7.00 9.80
CA PHE A 289 9.32 -5.98 10.21
C PHE A 289 9.36 -5.76 11.72
N TRP A 290 8.19 -5.80 12.39
CA TRP A 290 8.13 -5.80 13.85
C TRP A 290 8.88 -6.99 14.45
N PHE A 291 8.66 -8.19 13.93
CA PHE A 291 9.35 -9.39 14.38
C PHE A 291 10.87 -9.28 14.20
N VAL A 292 11.34 -8.89 13.02
CA VAL A 292 12.77 -8.72 12.72
C VAL A 292 13.40 -7.63 13.59
N GLY A 293 12.74 -6.49 13.75
CA GLY A 293 13.27 -5.40 14.57
C GLY A 293 13.33 -5.77 16.05
N ILE A 294 12.31 -6.42 16.61
CA ILE A 294 12.35 -6.94 17.99
C ILE A 294 13.49 -7.96 18.15
N ALA A 295 13.63 -8.92 17.23
CA ALA A 295 14.72 -9.89 17.27
C ALA A 295 16.10 -9.23 17.25
N THR A 296 16.27 -8.16 16.46
CA THR A 296 17.52 -7.39 16.39
C THR A 296 17.80 -6.64 17.70
N ILE A 297 16.77 -6.04 18.31
CA ILE A 297 16.89 -5.41 19.63
C ILE A 297 17.29 -6.44 20.69
N PHE A 298 16.73 -7.65 20.64
CA PHE A 298 17.11 -8.75 21.53
C PHE A 298 18.59 -9.12 21.41
N ALA A 299 19.15 -9.14 20.19
CA ALA A 299 20.59 -9.34 20.00
C ALA A 299 21.42 -8.23 20.68
N GLY A 300 20.97 -6.97 20.59
CA GLY A 300 21.59 -5.84 21.29
C GLY A 300 21.49 -5.95 22.81
N VAL A 301 20.35 -6.43 23.34
CA VAL A 301 20.12 -6.68 24.77
C VAL A 301 21.12 -7.68 25.34
N VAL A 302 21.44 -8.74 24.60
CA VAL A 302 22.48 -9.71 25.01
C VAL A 302 23.84 -9.03 25.13
N GLY A 303 24.18 -8.14 24.19
CA GLY A 303 25.40 -7.32 24.24
C GLY A 303 25.46 -6.44 25.50
N VAL A 304 24.37 -5.73 25.80
CA VAL A 304 24.25 -4.89 27.01
C VAL A 304 24.39 -5.73 28.27
N SER A 305 23.72 -6.89 28.33
CA SER A 305 23.76 -7.78 29.48
C SER A 305 25.17 -8.30 29.76
N ASN A 306 25.90 -8.67 28.71
CA ASN A 306 27.27 -9.17 28.86
C ASN A 306 28.21 -8.10 29.41
N ILE A 307 28.01 -6.85 29.00
CA ILE A 307 28.84 -5.73 29.46
C ILE A 307 28.48 -5.33 30.89
N MET A 308 27.20 -5.33 31.24
CA MET A 308 26.76 -5.14 32.62
C MET A 308 27.31 -6.21 33.56
N LEU A 309 27.45 -7.47 33.12
CA LEU A 309 28.12 -8.51 33.91
C LEU A 309 29.59 -8.19 34.19
N ILE A 310 30.30 -7.62 33.22
CA ILE A 310 31.71 -7.23 33.40
C ILE A 310 31.80 -6.02 34.34
N ILE A 311 30.93 -5.01 34.19
CA ILE A 311 30.88 -3.84 35.09
C ILE A 311 30.60 -4.26 36.53
N VAL A 312 29.65 -5.18 36.75
CA VAL A 312 29.36 -5.73 38.08
C VAL A 312 30.59 -6.43 38.67
N LYS A 313 31.36 -7.16 37.85
CA LYS A 313 32.61 -7.81 38.30
C LYS A 313 33.68 -6.78 38.68
N GLU A 314 33.91 -5.76 37.85
CA GLU A 314 34.86 -4.67 38.12
C GLU A 314 34.50 -3.89 39.40
N ARG A 315 33.20 -3.82 39.74
CA ARG A 315 32.66 -3.11 40.92
C ARG A 315 32.30 -4.02 42.09
N THR A 316 32.80 -5.26 42.12
CA THR A 316 32.48 -6.27 43.16
C THR A 316 32.78 -5.75 44.57
N LYS A 317 33.94 -5.13 44.78
CA LYS A 317 34.41 -4.60 46.08
C LYS A 317 33.50 -3.47 46.59
N GLU A 318 33.12 -2.55 45.70
CA GLU A 318 32.20 -1.45 46.01
C GLU A 318 30.81 -1.96 46.42
N ILE A 319 30.26 -2.91 45.65
CA ILE A 319 28.96 -3.54 45.94
C ILE A 319 29.04 -4.32 47.27
N GLY A 320 30.17 -4.96 47.55
CA GLY A 320 30.45 -5.66 48.81
C GLY A 320 30.43 -4.74 50.03
N ILE A 321 31.07 -3.58 49.94
CA ILE A 321 31.09 -2.55 51.00
C ILE A 321 29.66 -2.02 51.25
N ARG A 322 28.90 -1.70 50.21
CA ARG A 322 27.51 -1.23 50.35
C ARG A 322 26.62 -2.25 51.05
N LYS A 323 26.78 -3.53 50.72
CA LYS A 323 26.05 -4.61 51.39
C LYS A 323 26.51 -4.83 52.84
N ALA A 324 27.79 -4.65 53.15
CA ALA A 324 28.30 -4.70 54.52
C ALA A 324 27.74 -3.55 55.39
N LEU A 325 27.49 -2.39 54.78
CA LEU A 325 26.85 -1.23 55.41
C LEU A 325 25.31 -1.35 55.49
N GLY A 326 24.72 -2.48 55.08
CA GLY A 326 23.29 -2.76 55.24
C GLY A 326 22.41 -2.48 54.01
N ALA A 327 22.98 -2.25 52.82
CA ALA A 327 22.17 -2.07 51.61
C ALA A 327 21.32 -3.31 51.29
N GLN A 328 20.01 -3.13 51.15
CA GLN A 328 19.09 -4.20 50.78
C GLN A 328 19.37 -4.73 49.36
N PRO A 329 19.20 -6.04 49.09
CA PRO A 329 19.42 -6.64 47.77
C PRO A 329 18.64 -5.94 46.64
N LEU A 330 17.41 -5.50 46.92
CA LEU A 330 16.56 -4.76 45.98
C LEU A 330 17.15 -3.39 45.60
N SER A 331 17.86 -2.73 46.50
CA SER A 331 18.52 -1.44 46.22
C SER A 331 19.66 -1.61 45.21
N VAL A 332 20.44 -2.68 45.34
CA VAL A 332 21.51 -3.04 44.38
C VAL A 332 20.92 -3.39 43.01
N ILE A 333 19.80 -4.13 43.00
CA ILE A 333 19.12 -4.48 41.75
C ILE A 333 18.61 -3.23 41.03
N GLY A 334 17.90 -2.35 41.75
CA GLY A 334 17.35 -1.12 41.19
C GLY A 334 18.42 -0.17 40.65
N MET A 335 19.60 -0.14 41.28
CA MET A 335 20.74 0.63 40.78
C MET A 335 21.22 0.17 39.40
N ILE A 336 21.51 -1.12 39.26
CA ILE A 336 22.03 -1.70 38.01
C ILE A 336 20.96 -1.66 36.91
N LEU A 337 19.69 -1.89 37.27
CA LEU A 337 18.58 -1.76 36.33
C LEU A 337 18.46 -0.33 35.79
N HIS A 338 18.58 0.70 36.63
CA HIS A 338 18.55 2.08 36.16
C HIS A 338 19.72 2.41 35.23
N GLU A 339 20.93 1.93 35.55
CA GLU A 339 22.10 2.13 34.69
C GLU A 339 21.90 1.45 33.31
N SER A 340 21.42 0.20 33.31
CA SER A 340 21.12 -0.55 32.09
C SER A 340 20.03 0.12 31.24
N VAL A 341 18.92 0.50 31.85
CA VAL A 341 17.81 1.20 31.18
C VAL A 341 18.26 2.54 30.63
N PHE A 342 19.07 3.30 31.37
CA PHE A 342 19.58 4.58 30.91
C PHE A 342 20.45 4.43 29.66
N VAL A 343 21.41 3.50 29.68
CA VAL A 343 22.30 3.24 28.53
C VAL A 343 21.52 2.77 27.30
N THR A 344 20.59 1.83 27.48
CA THR A 344 19.75 1.34 26.36
C THR A 344 18.81 2.41 25.83
N THR A 345 18.20 3.22 26.69
CA THR A 345 17.30 4.31 26.27
C THR A 345 18.07 5.38 25.50
N LEU A 346 19.25 5.77 25.97
CA LEU A 346 20.08 6.75 25.29
C LEU A 346 20.54 6.24 23.91
N ALA A 347 21.02 5.00 23.85
CA ALA A 347 21.40 4.36 22.59
C ALA A 347 20.21 4.24 21.62
N GLY A 348 19.06 3.80 22.12
CA GLY A 348 17.83 3.68 21.35
C GLY A 348 17.32 5.02 20.84
N PHE A 349 17.44 6.08 21.63
CA PHE A 349 17.12 7.44 21.22
C PHE A 349 17.99 7.89 20.04
N PHE A 350 19.29 7.64 20.08
CA PHE A 350 20.18 7.92 18.95
C PHE A 350 19.81 7.10 17.71
N GLY A 351 19.45 5.83 17.87
CA GLY A 351 18.97 4.98 16.77
C GLY A 351 17.68 5.51 16.14
N LEU A 352 16.72 5.90 16.97
CA LEU A 352 15.44 6.49 16.55
C LEU A 352 15.65 7.80 15.81
N LEU A 353 16.41 8.73 16.41
CA LEU A 353 16.69 10.04 15.82
C LEU A 353 17.41 9.90 14.47
N SER A 354 18.42 9.04 14.40
CA SER A 354 19.17 8.80 13.16
C SER A 354 18.29 8.20 12.07
N GLY A 355 17.38 7.29 12.43
CA GLY A 355 16.44 6.67 11.49
C GLY A 355 15.42 7.69 10.97
N MET A 356 14.87 8.53 11.84
CA MET A 356 13.96 9.61 11.46
C MET A 356 14.63 10.64 10.55
N LEU A 357 15.85 11.07 10.89
CA LEU A 357 16.61 12.00 10.05
C LEU A 357 16.89 11.40 8.68
N LEU A 358 17.27 10.12 8.61
CA LEU A 358 17.48 9.45 7.33
C LEU A 358 16.20 9.44 6.49
N LEU A 359 15.05 9.11 7.08
CA LEU A 359 13.76 9.13 6.39
C LEU A 359 13.36 10.52 5.91
N GLU A 360 13.63 11.57 6.70
CA GLU A 360 13.32 12.95 6.32
C GLU A 360 14.22 13.46 5.18
N PHE A 361 15.50 13.11 5.17
CA PHE A 361 16.44 13.57 4.13
C PHE A 361 16.40 12.72 2.87
N VAL A 362 16.25 11.41 3.00
CA VAL A 362 16.29 10.45 1.88
C VAL A 362 14.89 10.18 1.34
N GLY A 363 13.86 10.21 2.19
CA GLY A 363 12.48 9.93 1.79
C GLY A 363 11.98 10.78 0.62
N PRO A 364 12.18 12.11 0.61
CA PRO A 364 11.80 12.96 -0.51
C PRO A 364 12.58 12.70 -1.80
N LEU A 365 13.77 12.08 -1.73
CA LEU A 365 14.57 11.73 -2.89
C LEU A 365 14.08 10.44 -3.59
N VAL A 366 13.20 9.68 -2.94
CA VAL A 366 12.61 8.47 -3.52
C VAL A 366 11.31 8.85 -4.24
N GLU A 367 11.47 9.34 -5.47
CA GLU A 367 10.33 9.59 -6.37
C GLU A 367 9.87 8.26 -7.00
N THR A 368 9.01 7.54 -6.30
CA THR A 368 8.33 6.37 -6.85
C THR A 368 6.84 6.45 -6.57
N ASP A 369 6.00 6.12 -7.56
CA ASP A 369 4.54 6.20 -7.43
C ASP A 369 3.97 5.39 -6.26
N PHE A 370 4.70 4.34 -5.84
CA PHE A 370 4.28 3.42 -4.80
C PHE A 370 4.80 3.76 -3.40
N ILE A 371 5.66 4.78 -3.22
CA ILE A 371 6.16 5.22 -1.91
C ILE A 371 5.93 6.71 -1.77
N SER A 372 5.07 7.11 -0.83
CA SER A 372 4.77 8.50 -0.55
C SER A 372 4.96 8.82 0.92
N ASN A 373 5.72 9.86 1.25
CA ASN A 373 5.93 10.36 2.62
C ASN A 373 6.25 9.22 3.62
N PRO A 374 7.42 8.55 3.49
CA PRO A 374 7.83 7.52 4.43
C PRO A 374 8.13 8.18 5.79
N THR A 375 7.15 8.14 6.69
CA THR A 375 7.24 8.75 8.02
C THR A 375 6.96 7.72 9.10
N VAL A 376 7.43 8.00 10.31
CA VAL A 376 7.19 7.18 11.49
C VAL A 376 6.13 7.87 12.31
N ASN A 377 4.98 7.22 12.48
CA ASN A 377 3.88 7.75 13.28
C ASN A 377 4.33 7.91 14.75
N PHE A 378 3.86 8.96 15.41
CA PHE A 378 4.04 9.19 16.84
C PHE A 378 3.71 7.96 17.71
N GLN A 379 2.70 7.18 17.31
CA GLN A 379 2.34 5.93 17.99
C GLN A 379 3.47 4.88 17.94
N VAL A 380 4.15 4.75 16.80
CA VAL A 380 5.29 3.85 16.65
C VAL A 380 6.45 4.32 17.52
N ALA A 381 6.73 5.63 17.54
CA ALA A 381 7.77 6.20 18.39
C ALA A 381 7.54 5.90 19.88
N ILE A 382 6.29 6.04 20.37
CA ILE A 382 5.92 5.67 21.74
C ILE A 382 6.13 4.17 21.98
N SER A 383 5.64 3.31 21.07
CA SER A 383 5.84 1.86 21.19
C SER A 383 7.33 1.48 21.25
N THR A 384 8.18 2.13 20.45
CA THR A 384 9.62 1.94 20.47
C THR A 384 10.24 2.32 21.82
N VAL A 385 9.80 3.42 22.45
CA VAL A 385 10.25 3.81 23.78
C VAL A 385 9.88 2.75 24.84
N PHE A 386 8.65 2.24 24.81
CA PHE A 386 8.25 1.16 25.72
C PHE A 386 9.11 -0.09 25.53
N ILE A 387 9.38 -0.46 24.28
CA ILE A 387 10.23 -1.61 23.96
C ILE A 387 11.66 -1.41 24.47
N LEU A 388 12.21 -0.20 24.35
CA LEU A 388 13.53 0.14 24.86
C LEU A 388 13.64 0.01 26.38
N ILE A 389 12.63 0.46 27.11
CA ILE A 389 12.60 0.34 28.58
C ILE A 389 12.56 -1.13 28.99
N ILE A 390 11.70 -1.94 28.35
CA ILE A 390 11.58 -3.38 28.62
C ILE A 390 12.89 -4.09 28.27
N ALA A 391 13.46 -3.79 27.10
CA ALA A 391 14.74 -4.35 26.65
C ALA A 391 15.88 -4.03 27.62
N GLY A 392 15.97 -2.77 28.08
CA GLY A 392 16.95 -2.31 29.06
C GLY A 392 16.80 -2.99 30.42
N ALA A 393 15.56 -3.20 30.86
CA ALA A 393 15.27 -3.91 32.10
C ALA A 393 15.69 -5.39 32.00
N ILE A 394 15.35 -6.06 30.89
CA ILE A 394 15.74 -7.46 30.64
C ILE A 394 17.28 -7.60 30.59
N ALA A 395 17.96 -6.69 29.89
CA ALA A 395 19.42 -6.68 29.79
C ALA A 395 20.10 -6.60 31.16
N GLY A 396 19.61 -5.69 32.01
CA GLY A 396 20.17 -5.41 33.32
C GLY A 396 19.78 -6.39 34.42
N PHE A 397 18.65 -7.10 34.26
CA PHE A 397 18.09 -7.95 35.31
C PHE A 397 19.02 -9.09 35.72
N PHE A 398 19.56 -9.84 34.76
CA PHE A 398 20.46 -10.97 35.06
C PHE A 398 21.77 -10.54 35.75
N PRO A 399 22.50 -9.52 35.27
CA PRO A 399 23.64 -8.94 35.97
C PRO A 399 23.30 -8.41 37.37
N ALA A 400 22.18 -7.69 37.49
CA ALA A 400 21.71 -7.12 38.75
C ALA A 400 21.39 -8.20 39.80
N TRP A 401 20.73 -9.27 39.37
CA TRP A 401 20.43 -10.41 40.22
C TRP A 401 21.71 -11.10 40.71
N ARG A 402 22.70 -11.28 39.82
CA ARG A 402 24.00 -11.84 40.20
C ARG A 402 24.75 -10.94 41.19
N ALA A 403 24.75 -9.62 40.98
CA ALA A 403 25.36 -8.64 41.87
C ALA A 403 24.77 -8.69 43.29
N SER A 404 23.43 -8.76 43.38
CA SER A 404 22.75 -8.79 44.67
C SER A 404 23.03 -10.06 45.49
N ARG A 405 23.58 -11.12 44.89
CA ARG A 405 23.97 -12.37 45.56
C ARG A 405 25.44 -12.43 45.99
N ILE A 406 26.24 -11.40 45.70
CA ILE A 406 27.63 -11.33 46.14
C ILE A 406 27.68 -11.26 47.68
N LYS A 407 28.47 -12.14 48.31
CA LYS A 407 28.66 -12.16 49.76
C LYS A 407 29.69 -11.09 50.17
N PRO A 408 29.40 -10.19 51.14
CA PRO A 408 30.32 -9.13 51.53
C PRO A 408 31.71 -9.64 51.93
N ILE A 409 31.76 -10.78 52.62
CA ILE A 409 33.01 -11.41 53.07
C ILE A 409 33.90 -11.89 51.93
N VAL A 410 33.32 -12.23 50.77
CA VAL A 410 34.09 -12.65 49.59
C VAL A 410 34.58 -11.40 48.85
N ALA A 411 33.71 -10.40 48.69
CA ALA A 411 34.05 -9.15 48.00
C ALA A 411 35.15 -8.31 48.68
N LEU A 412 35.31 -8.45 50.00
CA LEU A 412 36.36 -7.76 50.78
C LEU A 412 37.66 -8.57 50.90
N ARG A 413 37.63 -9.86 50.53
CA ARG A 413 38.78 -10.78 50.58
C ARG A 413 39.51 -10.88 49.25
N ASP A 414 38.88 -10.48 48.14
CA ASP A 414 39.54 -10.33 46.85
C ASP A 414 40.55 -9.16 46.95
N GLU A 415 41.83 -9.48 46.76
CA GLU A 415 42.97 -8.53 46.75
C GLU A 415 42.78 -7.45 45.69
#